data_AF-A0A7S2MQI7-F1
#
_entry.id   AF-A0A7S2MQI7-F1
#
_cell.length_a   1.000
_cell.length_b   1.000
_cell.length_c   1.000
_cell.angle_alpha   90.00
_cell.angle_beta   90.00
_cell.angle_gamma   90.00
#
_symmetry.space_group_name_H-M   'P 1'
#
loop_
_entity.id
_entity.type
_entity.pdbx_description
1 polymer ?
#
loop_
_entity_poly.entity_id
_entity_poly.type
_entity_poly.pdbx_seq_one_letter_code
_entity_poly.pdbx_strand_id
1 'polypeptide(L)'
;ACNAATAKESARVAAEAAGLRCEEAALAEAEDRDDDMPGLNSQYTFMGWNPSSRELLPFGLGSNFPAFISHRCAVDMELIDLLRPLSEAGVRPHRFSAILLELATKLHVRRAIAREQELKIRRQLDPNAEGERLSEFGDKLRYAGCIPSGAYFAKVLKAFGRTTRAHMDAQVKKRGCHDLKWDVSYKEAKHLAQFHGSAIFK
;
A
#
# COMPACT_ATOMS: atom_id res chain seq x y z
N ALA A 1 -30.31 26.03 5.61
CA ALA A 1 -29.40 24.91 5.28
C ALA A 1 -30.24 23.79 4.72
N CYS A 2 -30.23 23.63 3.39
CA CYS A 2 -31.03 22.61 2.71
C CYS A 2 -30.28 21.28 2.87
N ASN A 3 -30.88 20.35 3.60
CA ASN A 3 -30.22 19.12 4.03
C ASN A 3 -29.89 18.26 2.81
N ALA A 4 -28.63 17.87 2.63
CA ALA A 4 -28.19 17.00 1.54
C ALA A 4 -29.00 15.69 1.42
N ALA A 5 -29.66 15.26 2.51
CA ALA A 5 -30.59 14.15 2.53
C ALA A 5 -31.84 14.38 1.64
N THR A 6 -32.45 15.57 1.67
CA THR A 6 -33.65 15.86 0.89
C THR A 6 -33.35 16.00 -0.61
N ALA A 7 -32.13 16.41 -0.96
CA ALA A 7 -31.64 16.43 -2.34
C ALA A 7 -31.32 15.03 -2.88
N LYS A 8 -30.82 14.13 -2.03
CA LYS A 8 -30.53 12.72 -2.41
C LYS A 8 -31.82 11.93 -2.62
N GLU A 9 -32.86 12.23 -1.83
CA GLU A 9 -34.18 11.59 -1.93
C GLU A 9 -34.98 12.07 -3.15
N SER A 10 -34.94 13.37 -3.46
CA SER A 10 -35.57 13.89 -4.69
C SER A 10 -34.88 13.39 -5.96
N ALA A 11 -33.55 13.22 -5.94
CA ALA A 11 -32.81 12.61 -7.04
C ALA A 11 -33.16 11.13 -7.26
N ARG A 12 -33.42 10.37 -6.18
CA ARG A 12 -33.83 8.96 -6.27
C ARG A 12 -35.23 8.81 -6.86
N VAL A 13 -36.18 9.65 -6.44
CA VAL A 13 -37.55 9.66 -6.96
C VAL A 13 -37.58 10.08 -8.43
N ALA A 14 -36.76 11.05 -8.83
CA ALA A 14 -36.64 11.47 -10.23
C ALA A 14 -36.04 10.38 -11.14
N ALA A 15 -35.10 9.58 -10.62
CA ALA A 15 -34.50 8.47 -11.35
C ALA A 15 -35.46 7.26 -11.51
N GLU A 16 -36.26 6.95 -10.49
CA GLU A 16 -37.32 5.93 -10.57
C GLU A 16 -38.43 6.35 -11.56
N ALA A 17 -38.82 7.62 -11.59
CA ALA A 17 -39.79 8.15 -12.56
C ALA A 17 -39.29 8.10 -14.02
N ALA A 18 -37.97 8.11 -14.22
CA ALA A 18 -37.33 7.96 -15.53
C ALA A 18 -37.12 6.48 -15.95
N GLY A 19 -37.56 5.51 -15.14
CA GLY A 19 -37.42 4.08 -15.44
C GLY A 19 -35.98 3.54 -15.30
N LEU A 20 -35.09 4.30 -14.67
CA LEU A 20 -33.71 3.87 -14.39
C LEU A 20 -33.72 3.03 -13.11
N ARG A 21 -33.28 1.77 -13.17
CA ARG A 21 -33.18 0.90 -11.99
C ARG A 21 -32.11 1.44 -11.03
N CYS A 22 -32.54 2.02 -9.90
CA CYS A 22 -31.66 2.61 -8.88
C CYS A 22 -30.89 1.58 -8.02
N GLU A 23 -30.97 0.29 -8.31
CA GLU A 23 -30.34 -0.77 -7.50
C GLU A 23 -28.80 -0.79 -7.59
N GLU A 24 -28.20 -0.11 -8.57
CA GLU A 24 -26.73 -0.08 -8.75
C GLU A 24 -26.03 0.96 -7.86
N ALA A 25 -26.74 1.97 -7.34
CA ALA A 25 -26.11 3.04 -6.55
C ALA A 25 -25.80 2.63 -5.09
N ALA A 26 -26.50 1.61 -4.55
CA ALA A 26 -26.24 1.08 -3.21
C ALA A 26 -25.03 0.12 -3.17
N LEU A 27 -24.63 -0.44 -4.33
CA LEU A 27 -23.45 -1.28 -4.46
C LEU A 27 -22.15 -0.46 -4.50
N ALA A 28 -22.19 0.78 -5.02
CA ALA A 28 -21.02 1.66 -5.07
C ALA A 28 -20.57 2.16 -3.68
N GLU A 29 -21.48 2.28 -2.69
CA GLU A 29 -21.09 2.63 -1.31
C GLU A 29 -20.58 1.41 -0.50
N ALA A 30 -20.63 0.20 -1.07
CA ALA A 30 -20.01 -1.00 -0.50
C ALA A 30 -18.57 -1.24 -0.99
N GLU A 31 -18.06 -0.42 -1.93
CA GLU A 31 -16.70 -0.57 -2.49
C GLU A 31 -15.58 -0.10 -1.54
N ASP A 32 -15.91 0.48 -0.38
CA ASP A 32 -14.96 0.71 0.72
C ASP A 32 -14.97 -0.43 1.77
N ARG A 33 -15.71 -1.52 1.54
CA ARG A 33 -15.64 -2.74 2.37
C ARG A 33 -14.56 -3.68 1.85
N ASP A 34 -13.41 -3.63 2.49
CA ASP A 34 -12.44 -4.72 2.63
C ASP A 34 -12.31 -5.67 1.42
N ASP A 35 -11.51 -5.28 0.42
CA ASP A 35 -11.09 -6.07 -0.75
C ASP A 35 -10.50 -7.49 -0.43
N ASP A 36 -10.41 -7.92 0.83
CA ASP A 36 -9.74 -9.19 1.22
C ASP A 36 -10.52 -10.04 2.24
N MET A 37 -11.81 -9.78 2.50
CA MET A 37 -12.70 -10.85 2.98
C MET A 37 -13.17 -11.63 1.75
N PRO A 38 -13.07 -12.97 1.71
CA PRO A 38 -13.63 -13.75 0.60
C PRO A 38 -15.16 -13.70 0.68
N GLY A 39 -15.74 -12.58 0.23
CA GLY A 39 -17.12 -12.52 -0.19
C GLY A 39 -17.29 -13.45 -1.38
N LEU A 40 -18.45 -14.10 -1.48
CA LEU A 40 -18.81 -15.13 -2.44
C LEU A 40 -18.58 -14.79 -3.94
N ASN A 41 -18.15 -13.57 -4.28
CA ASN A 41 -17.94 -13.08 -5.64
C ASN A 41 -16.48 -12.66 -5.94
N SER A 42 -15.49 -13.18 -5.21
CA SER A 42 -14.10 -13.01 -5.62
C SER A 42 -13.79 -13.96 -6.78
N GLN A 43 -13.63 -13.43 -8.00
CA GLN A 43 -13.02 -14.18 -9.10
C GLN A 43 -11.62 -14.60 -8.66
N TYR A 44 -11.47 -15.88 -8.33
CA TYR A 44 -10.19 -16.46 -7.94
C TYR A 44 -9.19 -16.28 -9.08
N THR A 45 -8.25 -15.35 -8.89
CA THR A 45 -7.11 -15.18 -9.79
C THR A 45 -5.98 -16.05 -9.23
N PHE A 46 -5.47 -16.98 -10.04
CA PHE A 46 -4.34 -17.81 -9.65
C PHE A 46 -3.16 -16.91 -9.23
N MET A 47 -2.71 -17.07 -7.98
CA MET A 47 -1.52 -16.40 -7.47
C MET A 47 -0.37 -17.40 -7.42
N GLY A 48 0.75 -17.07 -8.07
CA GLY A 48 1.96 -17.91 -8.07
C GLY A 48 2.69 -17.96 -6.72
N TRP A 49 2.14 -17.36 -5.67
CA TRP A 49 2.71 -17.36 -4.33
C TRP A 49 1.59 -17.38 -3.28
N ASN A 50 1.89 -17.93 -2.10
CA ASN A 50 0.98 -17.99 -0.97
C ASN A 50 1.71 -17.51 0.30
N PRO A 51 1.18 -16.55 1.08
CA PRO A 51 1.80 -16.14 2.35
C PRO A 51 2.14 -17.31 3.29
N SER A 52 1.27 -18.33 3.34
CA SER A 52 1.46 -19.52 4.17
C SER A 52 2.65 -20.37 3.74
N SER A 53 3.10 -20.28 2.48
CA SER A 53 4.28 -21.04 2.03
C SER A 53 5.56 -20.60 2.72
N ARG A 54 5.59 -19.36 3.25
CA ARG A 54 6.71 -18.85 4.04
C ARG A 54 6.87 -19.61 5.36
N GLU A 55 5.76 -19.94 6.01
CA GLU A 55 5.75 -20.65 7.31
C GLU A 55 6.17 -22.11 7.17
N LEU A 56 5.99 -22.69 5.98
CA LEU A 56 6.38 -24.06 5.67
C LEU A 56 7.88 -24.24 5.40
N LEU A 57 8.66 -23.15 5.34
CA LEU A 57 10.10 -23.23 5.14
C LEU A 57 10.79 -23.85 6.37
N PRO A 58 11.69 -24.84 6.17
CA PRO A 58 12.32 -25.53 7.28
C PRO A 58 13.25 -24.59 8.07
N PHE A 59 13.52 -24.95 9.33
CA PHE A 59 14.47 -24.26 10.22
C PHE A 59 14.17 -22.78 10.47
N GLY A 60 12.91 -22.34 10.32
CA GLY A 60 12.55 -20.94 10.53
C GLY A 60 13.09 -20.00 9.46
N LEU A 61 13.57 -20.48 8.31
CA LEU A 61 14.01 -19.63 7.21
C LEU A 61 12.91 -18.65 6.74
N GLY A 62 11.65 -19.00 6.97
CA GLY A 62 10.52 -18.12 6.72
C GLY A 62 10.58 -16.79 7.47
N SER A 63 11.12 -16.74 8.69
CA SER A 63 11.24 -15.48 9.44
C SER A 63 12.30 -14.56 8.85
N ASN A 64 13.35 -15.15 8.27
CA ASN A 64 14.50 -14.43 7.71
C ASN A 64 14.33 -14.10 6.22
N PHE A 65 13.15 -14.34 5.67
CA PHE A 65 12.89 -14.06 4.28
C PHE A 65 12.95 -12.53 4.03
N PRO A 66 13.85 -12.05 3.15
CA PRO A 66 14.21 -10.64 3.08
C PRO A 66 13.13 -9.77 2.41
N ALA A 67 12.11 -10.36 1.78
CA ALA A 67 11.12 -9.59 1.02
C ALA A 67 9.68 -9.83 1.50
N PHE A 68 8.86 -8.80 1.43
CA PHE A 68 7.42 -8.93 1.51
C PHE A 68 6.86 -9.15 0.11
N ILE A 69 6.26 -10.30 -0.11
CA ILE A 69 5.66 -10.65 -1.40
C ILE A 69 4.26 -10.05 -1.46
N SER A 70 3.93 -9.42 -2.58
CA SER A 70 2.58 -8.95 -2.92
C SER A 70 2.13 -9.55 -4.24
N HIS A 71 0.86 -9.34 -4.62
CA HIS A 71 0.29 -9.88 -5.85
C HIS A 71 1.07 -9.51 -7.12
N ARG A 72 1.74 -8.34 -7.17
CA ARG A 72 2.42 -7.85 -8.40
C ARG A 72 3.94 -7.85 -8.32
N CYS A 73 4.50 -7.56 -7.15
CA CYS A 73 5.94 -7.47 -6.92
C CYS A 73 6.29 -7.90 -5.49
N ALA A 74 7.58 -8.11 -5.23
CA ALA A 74 8.12 -8.19 -3.87
C ALA A 74 8.79 -6.87 -3.49
N VAL A 75 8.69 -6.48 -2.21
CA VAL A 75 9.36 -5.30 -1.66
C VAL A 75 10.31 -5.77 -0.57
N ASP A 76 11.52 -5.24 -0.53
CA ASP A 76 12.47 -5.54 0.53
C ASP A 76 11.91 -5.14 1.92
N MET A 77 12.17 -5.97 2.93
CA MET A 77 11.73 -5.71 4.31
C MET A 77 12.35 -4.43 4.85
N GLU A 78 13.61 -4.13 4.52
CA GLU A 78 14.28 -2.88 4.93
C GLU A 78 13.55 -1.63 4.39
N LEU A 79 13.02 -1.71 3.17
CA LEU A 79 12.24 -0.61 2.59
C LEU A 79 10.88 -0.46 3.28
N ILE A 80 10.29 -1.54 3.76
CA ILE A 80 9.02 -1.51 4.51
C ILE A 80 9.23 -0.93 5.90
N ASP A 81 10.32 -1.32 6.56
CA ASP A 81 10.71 -0.79 7.85
C ASP A 81 11.04 0.70 7.77
N LEU A 82 11.55 1.18 6.63
CA LEU A 82 11.73 2.60 6.36
C LEU A 82 10.42 3.31 5.98
N LEU A 83 9.52 2.65 5.26
CA LEU A 83 8.27 3.23 4.78
C LEU A 83 7.33 3.64 5.93
N ARG A 84 7.24 2.84 6.99
CA ARG A 84 6.38 3.11 8.15
C ARG A 84 6.76 4.42 8.89
N PRO A 85 7.99 4.63 9.38
CA PRO A 85 8.37 5.86 10.07
C PRO A 85 8.29 7.08 9.16
N LEU A 86 8.59 6.93 7.86
CA LEU A 86 8.40 8.03 6.91
C LEU A 86 6.92 8.39 6.73
N SER A 87 6.03 7.40 6.70
CA SER A 87 4.59 7.65 6.64
C SER A 87 4.08 8.34 7.91
N GLU A 88 4.59 7.97 9.08
CA GLU A 88 4.27 8.61 10.37
C GLU A 88 4.79 10.06 10.42
N ALA A 89 5.95 10.33 9.81
CA ALA A 89 6.47 11.67 9.61
C ALA A 89 5.70 12.50 8.56
N GLY A 90 4.67 11.94 7.93
CA GLY A 90 3.81 12.62 6.96
C GLY A 90 4.26 12.50 5.49
N VAL A 91 5.26 11.67 5.19
CA VAL A 91 5.67 11.40 3.81
C VAL A 91 4.62 10.51 3.14
N ARG A 92 3.87 11.09 2.19
CA ARG A 92 2.89 10.32 1.41
C ARG A 92 3.57 9.23 0.56
N PRO A 93 2.95 8.05 0.36
CA PRO A 93 3.51 6.97 -0.46
C PRO A 93 3.92 7.39 -1.89
N HIS A 94 3.22 8.38 -2.48
CA HIS A 94 3.60 8.96 -3.77
C HIS A 94 4.97 9.66 -3.73
N ARG A 95 5.23 10.44 -2.67
CA ARG A 95 6.53 11.09 -2.47
C ARG A 95 7.62 10.05 -2.20
N PHE A 96 7.31 9.00 -1.45
CA PHE A 96 8.22 7.89 -1.23
C PHE A 96 8.64 7.21 -2.54
N SER A 97 7.69 6.92 -3.44
CA SER A 97 8.03 6.36 -4.76
C SER A 97 8.92 7.28 -5.60
N ALA A 98 8.73 8.60 -5.52
CA ALA A 98 9.57 9.57 -6.21
C ALA A 98 11.00 9.61 -5.64
N ILE A 99 11.14 9.55 -4.31
CA ILE A 99 12.45 9.46 -3.65
C ILE A 99 13.19 8.20 -4.10
N LEU A 100 12.52 7.05 -4.11
CA LEU A 100 13.12 5.80 -4.58
C LEU A 100 13.56 5.89 -6.03
N LEU A 101 12.78 6.54 -6.89
CA LEU A 101 13.13 6.74 -8.30
C LEU A 101 14.39 7.58 -8.46
N GLU A 102 14.50 8.65 -7.67
CA GLU A 102 15.70 9.48 -7.65
C GLU A 102 16.92 8.69 -7.16
N LEU A 103 16.78 7.91 -6.08
CA LEU A 103 17.85 7.09 -5.53
C LEU A 103 18.30 6.00 -6.52
N ALA A 104 17.37 5.32 -7.17
CA ALA A 104 17.68 4.29 -8.17
C ALA A 104 18.36 4.90 -9.40
N THR A 105 17.94 6.09 -9.83
CA THR A 105 18.57 6.81 -10.95
C THR A 105 20.00 7.22 -10.57
N LYS A 106 20.22 7.74 -9.35
CA LYS A 106 21.57 8.06 -8.84
C LYS A 106 22.46 6.82 -8.76
N LEU A 107 21.92 5.70 -8.29
CA LEU A 107 22.64 4.43 -8.22
C LEU A 107 23.04 3.96 -9.62
N HIS A 108 22.13 4.06 -10.59
CA HIS A 108 22.41 3.70 -11.98
C HIS A 108 23.56 4.51 -12.56
N VAL A 109 23.53 5.84 -12.39
CA VAL A 109 24.61 6.71 -12.87
C VAL A 109 25.95 6.35 -12.22
N ARG A 110 25.99 6.10 -10.91
CA ARG A 110 27.21 5.66 -10.21
C ARG A 110 27.74 4.34 -10.77
N ARG A 111 26.86 3.38 -11.04
CA ARG A 111 27.22 2.09 -11.65
C ARG A 111 27.71 2.24 -13.08
N ALA A 112 27.10 3.12 -13.87
CA ALA A 112 27.54 3.41 -15.23
C ALA A 112 28.98 3.97 -15.24
N ILE A 113 29.27 4.93 -14.35
CA ILE A 113 30.63 5.50 -14.21
C ILE A 113 31.63 4.42 -13.78
N ALA A 114 31.29 3.62 -12.76
CA ALA A 114 32.17 2.54 -12.29
C ALA A 114 32.45 1.52 -13.41
N ARG A 115 31.44 1.17 -14.21
CA ARG A 115 31.60 0.28 -15.35
C ARG A 115 32.49 0.87 -16.42
N GLU A 116 32.35 2.15 -16.73
CA GLU A 116 33.23 2.82 -17.70
C GLU A 116 34.69 2.85 -17.23
N GLN A 117 34.92 3.06 -15.92
CA GLN A 117 36.26 3.01 -15.33
C GLN A 117 36.86 1.60 -15.42
N GLU A 118 36.07 0.57 -15.10
CA GLU A 118 36.47 -0.83 -15.24
C GLU A 118 36.86 -1.18 -16.69
N LEU A 119 36.06 -0.73 -17.66
CA LEU A 119 36.36 -0.92 -19.08
C LEU A 119 37.64 -0.20 -19.51
N LYS A 120 37.90 1.01 -18.98
CA LYS A 120 39.16 1.74 -19.25
C LYS A 120 40.37 0.97 -18.72
N ILE A 121 40.30 0.46 -17.48
CA ILE A 121 41.37 -0.34 -16.88
C ILE A 121 41.59 -1.62 -17.71
N ARG A 122 40.52 -2.31 -18.09
CA ARG A 122 40.61 -3.54 -18.88
C ARG A 122 41.24 -3.31 -20.25
N ARG A 123 40.92 -2.20 -20.92
CA ARG A 123 41.54 -1.81 -22.21
C ARG A 123 43.01 -1.43 -22.09
N GLN A 124 43.47 -0.97 -20.92
CA GLN A 124 44.89 -0.73 -20.68
C GLN A 124 45.68 -2.04 -20.54
N LEU A 125 45.08 -3.06 -19.93
CA LEU A 125 45.69 -4.39 -19.81
C LEU A 125 45.65 -5.15 -21.15
N ASP A 126 44.49 -5.14 -21.81
CA ASP A 126 44.23 -5.83 -23.08
C ASP A 126 43.60 -4.85 -24.10
N PRO A 127 44.36 -4.34 -25.09
CA PRO A 127 43.87 -3.37 -26.06
C PRO A 127 42.68 -3.86 -26.91
N ASN A 128 42.56 -5.18 -27.09
CA ASN A 128 41.48 -5.82 -27.85
C ASN A 128 40.28 -6.22 -26.98
N ALA A 129 40.28 -5.91 -25.68
CA ALA A 129 39.17 -6.27 -24.80
C ALA A 129 37.92 -5.44 -25.13
N GLU A 130 36.95 -6.09 -25.76
CA GLU A 130 35.61 -5.55 -25.95
C GLU A 130 34.81 -5.65 -24.64
N GLY A 131 34.01 -4.62 -24.38
CA GLY A 131 33.12 -4.62 -23.24
C GLY A 131 31.96 -3.67 -23.47
N GLU A 132 30.76 -4.17 -23.16
CA GLU A 132 29.52 -3.44 -23.34
C GLU A 132 29.33 -2.40 -22.22
N ARG A 133 28.78 -1.25 -22.61
CA ARG A 133 28.34 -0.22 -21.66
C ARG A 133 27.16 -0.73 -20.84
N LEU A 134 26.94 -0.10 -19.69
CA LEU A 134 25.75 -0.40 -18.90
C LEU A 134 24.50 -0.05 -19.72
N SER A 135 23.46 -0.91 -19.63
CA SER A 135 22.21 -0.65 -20.34
C SER A 135 21.48 0.58 -19.79
N GLU A 136 20.54 1.11 -20.57
CA GLU A 136 19.68 2.22 -20.19
C GLU A 136 18.82 1.89 -18.97
N PHE A 137 18.51 2.91 -18.17
CA PHE A 137 17.72 2.77 -16.94
C PHE A 137 16.37 2.08 -17.17
N GLY A 138 15.68 2.44 -18.26
CA GLY A 138 14.35 1.94 -18.60
C GLY A 138 14.34 0.63 -19.40
N ASP A 139 15.51 0.04 -19.67
CA ASP A 139 15.58 -1.19 -20.47
C ASP A 139 14.99 -2.37 -19.69
N LYS A 140 13.82 -2.83 -20.15
CA LYS A 140 13.03 -3.89 -19.50
C LYS A 140 13.73 -5.25 -19.48
N LEU A 141 14.63 -5.52 -20.43
CA LEU A 141 15.30 -6.81 -20.55
C LEU A 141 16.61 -6.87 -19.75
N ARG A 142 17.22 -5.71 -19.48
CA ARG A 142 18.52 -5.63 -18.80
C ARG A 142 18.39 -4.97 -17.43
N TYR A 143 18.52 -3.64 -17.35
CA TYR A 143 18.62 -2.95 -16.06
C TYR A 143 17.29 -2.90 -15.29
N ALA A 144 16.17 -2.85 -16.01
CA ALA A 144 14.81 -2.88 -15.50
C ALA A 144 14.58 -1.89 -14.32
N GLY A 145 15.01 -0.63 -14.46
CA GLY A 145 14.90 0.42 -13.46
C GLY A 145 13.48 0.92 -13.17
N CYS A 146 12.46 0.08 -13.36
CA CYS A 146 11.08 0.44 -13.08
C CYS A 146 10.80 0.37 -11.58
N ILE A 147 10.24 1.43 -11.01
CA ILE A 147 9.85 1.47 -9.61
C ILE A 147 8.32 1.48 -9.51
N PRO A 148 7.74 0.71 -8.56
CA PRO A 148 6.31 0.75 -8.32
C PRO A 148 5.78 2.14 -7.97
N SER A 149 4.51 2.39 -8.30
CA SER A 149 3.86 3.66 -8.00
C SER A 149 3.55 3.82 -6.50
N GLY A 150 3.34 5.05 -6.05
CA GLY A 150 2.92 5.32 -4.67
C GLY A 150 1.64 4.60 -4.24
N ALA A 151 0.70 4.35 -5.17
CA ALA A 151 -0.52 3.60 -4.87
C ALA A 151 -0.21 2.14 -4.49
N TYR A 152 0.81 1.55 -5.12
CA TYR A 152 1.29 0.23 -4.75
C TYR A 152 1.90 0.22 -3.34
N PHE A 153 2.76 1.19 -3.01
CA PHE A 153 3.32 1.29 -1.66
C PHE A 153 2.25 1.53 -0.58
N ALA A 154 1.19 2.29 -0.89
CA ALA A 154 0.06 2.44 0.00
C ALA A 154 -0.65 1.10 0.28
N LYS A 155 -0.83 0.26 -0.76
CA LYS A 155 -1.37 -1.10 -0.60
C LYS A 155 -0.45 -2.00 0.22
N VAL A 156 0.86 -1.97 -0.05
CA VAL A 156 1.86 -2.74 0.71
C VAL A 156 1.87 -2.33 2.17
N LEU A 157 1.83 -1.02 2.47
CA LEU A 157 1.80 -0.53 3.85
C LEU A 157 0.55 -1.01 4.60
N LYS A 158 -0.63 -0.99 3.96
CA LYS A 158 -1.87 -1.54 4.54
C LYS A 158 -1.76 -3.05 4.76
N ALA A 159 -1.27 -3.80 3.77
CA ALA A 159 -1.12 -5.25 3.85
C ALA A 159 -0.14 -5.67 4.96
N PHE A 160 0.99 -4.98 5.06
CA PHE A 160 1.96 -5.16 6.13
C PHE A 160 1.41 -4.70 7.49
N GLY A 161 0.63 -3.61 7.53
CA GLY A 161 -0.07 -3.17 8.74
C GLY A 161 -0.94 -4.27 9.35
N ARG A 162 -1.62 -5.06 8.51
CA ARG A 162 -2.47 -6.18 8.95
C ARG A 162 -1.69 -7.28 9.67
N THR A 163 -0.46 -7.60 9.24
CA THR A 163 0.36 -8.63 9.92
C THR A 163 0.75 -8.19 11.34
N THR A 164 0.98 -6.89 11.53
CA THR A 164 1.32 -6.30 12.84
C THR A 164 0.11 -5.89 13.69
N ARG A 165 -1.12 -6.06 13.17
CA ARG A 165 -2.34 -5.53 13.78
C ARG A 165 -2.54 -6.00 15.22
N ALA A 166 -2.39 -7.30 15.49
CA ALA A 166 -2.58 -7.84 16.83
C ALA A 166 -1.64 -7.19 17.86
N HIS A 167 -0.39 -6.93 17.47
CA HIS A 167 0.57 -6.23 18.33
C HIS A 167 0.17 -4.76 18.53
N MET A 168 -0.15 -4.05 17.45
CA MET A 168 -0.53 -2.63 17.51
C MET A 168 -1.80 -2.42 18.33
N ASP A 169 -2.83 -3.26 18.16
CA ASP A 169 -4.07 -3.22 18.93
C ASP A 169 -3.80 -3.44 20.43
N ALA A 170 -2.87 -4.35 20.77
CA ALA A 170 -2.45 -4.57 22.15
C ALA A 170 -1.71 -3.36 22.73
N GLN A 171 -0.90 -2.65 21.93
CA GLN A 171 -0.22 -1.42 22.37
C GLN A 171 -1.21 -0.26 22.56
N VAL A 172 -2.20 -0.13 21.68
CA VAL A 172 -3.26 0.89 21.81
C VAL A 172 -4.07 0.68 23.09
N LYS A 173 -4.42 -0.57 23.41
CA LYS A 173 -5.15 -0.91 24.65
C LYS A 173 -4.39 -0.59 25.94
N LYS A 174 -3.05 -0.52 25.90
CA LYS A 174 -2.23 -0.15 27.06
C LYS A 174 -2.18 1.36 27.29
N ARG A 175 -2.61 2.18 26.33
CA ARG A 175 -2.54 3.64 26.45
C ARG A 175 -3.54 4.11 27.51
N GLY A 176 -3.07 5.00 28.38
CA GLY A 176 -3.90 5.60 29.43
C GLY A 176 -4.97 6.54 28.87
N CYS A 177 -6.01 6.79 29.66
CA CYS A 177 -7.15 7.64 29.27
C CYS A 177 -6.77 9.11 28.95
N HIS A 178 -5.58 9.56 29.37
CA HIS A 178 -5.08 10.91 29.08
C HIS A 178 -4.77 11.15 27.59
N ASP A 179 -4.22 10.15 26.91
CA ASP A 179 -3.84 10.26 25.49
C ASP A 179 -4.96 9.78 24.54
N LEU A 180 -5.92 9.00 25.05
CA LEU A 180 -7.13 8.60 24.31
C LEU A 180 -8.05 9.78 24.00
N LYS A 181 -7.88 10.93 24.68
CA LYS A 181 -8.70 12.13 24.49
C LYS A 181 -8.64 12.69 23.08
N TRP A 182 -7.58 12.40 22.32
CA TRP A 182 -7.45 12.85 20.92
C TRP A 182 -7.98 11.84 19.89
N ASP A 183 -8.25 10.58 20.28
CA ASP A 183 -8.93 9.63 19.39
C ASP A 183 -10.45 9.83 19.47
N VAL A 184 -10.87 11.06 19.18
CA VAL A 184 -12.25 11.53 19.14
C VAL A 184 -12.90 10.97 17.87
N SER A 185 -13.12 9.66 17.83
CA SER A 185 -14.35 9.16 17.24
C SER A 185 -15.34 8.95 18.37
N TYR A 186 -16.02 10.04 18.73
CA TYR A 186 -17.18 10.11 19.63
C TYR A 186 -18.37 9.28 19.10
N LYS A 187 -18.15 8.18 18.37
CA LYS A 187 -19.22 7.31 17.88
C LYS A 187 -19.90 6.61 19.05
N GLU A 188 -19.13 6.10 20.02
CA GLU A 188 -19.72 5.44 21.18
C GLU A 188 -20.46 6.40 22.10
N ALA A 189 -19.90 7.59 22.37
CA ALA A 189 -20.61 8.62 23.13
C ALA A 189 -21.85 9.14 22.39
N LYS A 190 -21.84 9.20 21.05
CA LYS A 190 -23.03 9.53 20.23
C LYS A 190 -24.09 8.42 20.28
N HIS A 191 -23.68 7.15 20.34
CA HIS A 191 -24.59 6.02 20.55
C HIS A 191 -25.13 5.98 21.98
N LEU A 192 -24.32 6.31 22.98
CA LEU A 192 -24.73 6.43 24.38
C LEU A 192 -25.63 7.65 24.64
N ALA A 193 -25.46 8.72 23.88
CA ALA A 193 -26.35 9.89 23.92
C ALA A 193 -27.70 9.65 23.23
N GLN A 194 -27.92 8.48 22.62
CA GLN A 194 -29.17 8.12 21.96
C GLN A 194 -29.81 6.90 22.64
N PHE A 195 -30.94 7.10 23.31
CA PHE A 195 -31.76 6.00 23.82
C PHE A 195 -32.94 5.80 22.87
N HIS A 196 -33.09 4.59 22.32
CA HIS A 196 -34.09 4.27 21.29
C HIS A 196 -34.13 5.27 20.11
N GLY A 197 -32.96 5.69 19.62
CA GLY A 197 -32.87 6.62 18.48
C GLY A 197 -33.17 8.09 18.80
N SER A 198 -33.43 8.43 20.07
CA SER A 198 -33.72 9.79 20.51
C SER A 198 -32.55 10.35 21.33
N ALA A 199 -32.09 11.57 21.01
CA ALA A 199 -31.01 12.22 21.75
C ALA A 199 -31.48 12.57 23.18
N ILE A 200 -30.76 12.07 24.18
CA ILE A 200 -31.10 12.22 25.62
C ILE A 200 -30.64 13.58 26.15
N PHE A 201 -29.54 14.09 25.62
CA PHE A 201 -28.97 15.39 26.02
C PHE A 201 -29.16 16.39 24.88
N LYS A 202 -29.84 17.51 25.20
CA LYS A 202 -30.02 18.67 24.32
C LYS A 202 -28.88 19.65 24.48
#